data_AF-A0A915CSK2-F1
#
_entry.id   AF-A0A915CSK2-F1
#
_cell.length_a   1.000
_cell.length_b   1.000
_cell.length_c   1.000
_cell.angle_alpha   90.00
_cell.angle_beta   90.00
_cell.angle_gamma   90.00
#
_symmetry.space_group_name_H-M   'P 1'
#
loop_
_entity.id
_entity.type
_entity.pdbx_description
1 polymer ?
#
loop_
_entity_poly.entity_id
_entity_poly.type
_entity_poly.pdbx_seq_one_letter_code
_entity_poly.pdbx_strand_id
1 'polypeptide(L)'
;MNEKAAGIKFRGSLTTKCSVILSSYTTPPLPPSCSKRHIYTDTSVFEQIDQIAVSVAQSEVTTFTELIRTLTVGARSDVDKARSIYRWIL
;
A
#
# COMPACT_ATOMS: atom_id res chain seq x y z
N MET A 1 -27.41 45.51 13.92
CA MET A 1 -27.72 44.72 12.72
C MET A 1 -26.40 44.07 12.28
N ASN A 2 -25.88 43.11 13.06
CA ASN A 2 -26.17 41.66 13.00
C ASN A 2 -25.50 41.08 11.74
N GLU A 3 -24.65 40.06 11.71
CA GLU A 3 -24.31 38.99 12.65
C GLU A 3 -23.04 38.29 12.13
N LYS A 4 -22.27 37.69 13.04
CA LYS A 4 -21.04 36.92 12.78
C LYS A 4 -21.32 35.63 11.99
N ALA A 5 -20.34 35.17 11.20
CA ALA A 5 -20.10 33.74 11.02
C ALA A 5 -18.62 33.46 10.73
N ALA A 6 -17.96 32.89 11.74
CA ALA A 6 -16.62 32.32 11.66
C ALA A 6 -16.68 30.96 10.94
N GLY A 7 -15.63 30.63 10.18
CA GLY A 7 -15.51 29.37 9.46
C GLY A 7 -14.11 28.79 9.48
N ILE A 8 -13.46 28.72 10.64
CA ILE A 8 -12.31 27.82 10.84
C ILE A 8 -12.86 26.52 11.43
N LYS A 9 -12.86 25.45 10.63
CA LYS A 9 -12.72 24.09 11.17
C LYS A 9 -12.10 23.16 10.12
N PHE A 10 -10.78 23.26 9.98
CA PHE A 10 -9.96 22.16 9.48
C PHE A 10 -10.06 21.03 10.52
N ARG A 11 -11.01 20.12 10.35
CA ARG A 11 -11.01 18.82 11.02
C ARG A 11 -10.66 17.77 9.97
N GLY A 12 -9.37 17.56 9.79
CA GLY A 12 -8.86 16.31 9.22
C GLY A 12 -9.21 15.17 10.18
N SER A 13 -10.32 14.49 9.91
CA SER A 13 -10.60 13.17 10.44
C SER A 13 -11.72 12.54 9.62
N LEU A 14 -11.35 11.90 8.50
CA LEU A 14 -12.07 10.73 8.04
C LEU A 14 -11.04 9.64 7.84
N THR A 15 -10.87 8.86 8.91
CA THR A 15 -10.39 7.49 8.84
C THR A 15 -11.33 6.71 7.93
N THR A 16 -11.05 6.64 6.63
CA THR A 16 -11.68 5.65 5.75
C THR A 16 -11.00 4.32 6.00
N LYS A 17 -11.29 3.72 7.16
CA LYS A 17 -11.20 2.27 7.29
C LYS A 17 -12.23 1.73 6.29
N CYS A 18 -11.78 1.09 5.22
CA CYS A 18 -12.62 0.09 4.55
C CYS A 18 -12.93 -0.98 5.59
N SER A 19 -13.98 -0.76 6.38
CA SER A 19 -14.46 -1.74 7.34
C SER A 19 -15.01 -2.91 6.54
N VAL A 20 -14.23 -3.97 6.46
CA VAL A 20 -14.73 -5.30 6.13
C VAL A 20 -15.67 -5.64 7.29
N ILE A 21 -16.97 -5.44 7.10
CA ILE A 21 -17.96 -5.79 8.12
C ILE A 21 -17.96 -7.32 8.19
N LEU A 22 -17.31 -7.86 9.21
CA LEU A 22 -17.38 -9.26 9.58
C LEU A 22 -18.76 -9.50 10.23
N SER A 23 -19.78 -9.79 9.41
CA SER A 23 -21.09 -10.21 9.90
C SER A 23 -21.51 -11.46 9.15
N SER A 24 -21.82 -12.50 9.92
CA SER A 24 -21.96 -13.91 9.57
C SER A 24 -23.17 -14.28 8.71
N TYR A 25 -23.59 -13.42 7.78
CA TYR A 25 -24.59 -13.77 6.77
C TYR A 25 -24.10 -13.39 5.37
N THR A 26 -24.17 -14.39 4.50
CA THR A 26 -23.84 -14.46 3.07
C THR A 26 -24.39 -13.31 2.22
N THR A 27 -23.92 -12.08 2.45
CA THR A 27 -24.17 -10.98 1.52
C THR A 27 -23.35 -11.23 0.25
N PRO A 28 -23.97 -11.15 -0.94
CA PRO A 28 -23.25 -11.26 -2.20
C PRO A 28 -22.07 -10.27 -2.21
N PRO A 29 -20.88 -10.66 -2.67
CA PRO A 29 -19.72 -9.77 -2.65
C PRO A 29 -20.04 -8.50 -3.45
N LEU A 30 -20.16 -7.36 -2.75
CA LEU A 30 -20.35 -6.09 -3.43
C LEU A 30 -19.10 -5.76 -4.26
N PRO A 31 -19.27 -5.17 -5.45
CA PRO A 31 -18.15 -4.71 -6.23
C PRO A 31 -17.32 -3.72 -5.39
N PRO A 32 -15.98 -3.75 -5.50
CA PRO A 32 -15.13 -2.82 -4.78
C PRO A 32 -15.48 -1.39 -5.19
N SER A 33 -16.02 -0.62 -4.25
CA SER A 33 -16.46 0.76 -4.51
C SER A 33 -15.29 1.76 -4.64
N CYS A 34 -14.06 1.33 -4.37
CA CYS A 34 -12.87 2.16 -4.39
C CYS A 34 -11.95 1.78 -5.57
N SER A 35 -11.54 2.78 -6.35
CA SER A 35 -10.46 2.63 -7.34
C SER A 35 -9.12 2.36 -6.64
N LYS A 36 -8.19 1.64 -7.30
CA LYS A 36 -6.80 1.44 -6.82
C LYS A 36 -6.12 2.76 -6.44
N ARG A 37 -6.45 3.87 -7.11
CA ARG A 37 -5.96 5.24 -6.80
C ARG A 37 -6.40 5.77 -5.43
N HIS A 38 -7.47 5.25 -4.85
CA HIS A 38 -7.89 5.59 -3.48
C HIS A 38 -7.14 4.77 -2.42
N ILE A 39 -6.51 3.66 -2.80
CA ILE A 39 -5.76 2.78 -1.90
C ILE A 39 -4.28 3.20 -1.88
N TYR A 40 -3.74 3.55 -3.04
CA TYR A 40 -2.39 4.08 -3.20
C TYR A 40 -2.49 5.51 -3.74
N THR A 41 -2.67 6.46 -2.82
CA THR A 41 -2.66 7.90 -3.13
C THR A 41 -1.28 8.41 -3.52
N ASP A 42 -0.23 7.73 -3.04
CA ASP A 42 1.16 8.01 -3.37
C ASP A 42 1.92 6.69 -3.55
N THR A 43 2.76 6.61 -4.58
CA THR A 43 3.64 5.46 -4.85
C THR A 43 4.95 5.54 -4.08
N SER A 44 5.26 6.67 -3.42
CA SER A 44 6.42 6.82 -2.54
C SER A 44 6.46 5.78 -1.42
N VAL A 45 5.30 5.24 -1.03
CA VAL A 45 5.18 4.14 -0.07
C VAL A 45 5.99 2.89 -0.47
N PHE A 46 6.30 2.74 -1.76
CA PHE A 46 7.08 1.63 -2.30
C PHE A 46 8.56 1.95 -2.54
N GLU A 47 9.00 3.18 -2.30
CA GLU A 47 10.36 3.63 -2.63
C GLU A 47 11.42 2.76 -1.93
N GLN A 48 11.21 2.45 -0.66
CA GLN A 48 12.11 1.57 0.10
C GLN A 48 12.21 0.17 -0.53
N ILE A 49 11.08 -0.40 -0.98
CA ILE A 49 11.04 -1.72 -1.61
C ILE A 49 11.75 -1.68 -2.97
N ASP A 50 11.52 -0.62 -3.74
CA ASP A 50 12.16 -0.43 -5.04
C ASP A 50 13.69 -0.30 -4.90
N GLN A 51 14.18 0.44 -3.90
CA GLN A 51 15.61 0.58 -3.64
C GLN A 51 16.27 -0.75 -3.27
N ILE A 52 15.60 -1.60 -2.48
CA ILE A 52 16.08 -2.95 -2.18
C ILE A 52 16.22 -3.76 -3.47
N ALA A 53 15.18 -3.78 -4.31
CA ALA A 53 15.21 -4.52 -5.56
C ALA A 53 16.35 -4.06 -6.49
N VAL A 54 16.57 -2.74 -6.62
CA VAL A 54 17.69 -2.18 -7.39
C VAL A 54 19.04 -2.58 -6.80
N SER A 55 19.21 -2.49 -5.48
CA SER A 55 20.45 -2.89 -4.81
C SER A 55 20.74 -4.38 -4.98
N VAL A 56 19.72 -5.23 -4.91
CA VAL A 56 19.84 -6.68 -5.08
C VAL A 56 20.15 -7.03 -6.54
N ALA A 57 19.58 -6.31 -7.51
CA ALA A 57 19.90 -6.50 -8.93
C ALA A 57 21.38 -6.23 -9.25
N GLN A 58 22.03 -5.36 -8.49
CA GLN A 58 23.45 -5.05 -8.61
C GLN A 58 24.35 -6.00 -7.80
N SER A 59 23.77 -6.87 -6.97
CA SER A 59 24.50 -7.77 -6.08
C SER A 59 24.60 -9.18 -6.65
N GLU A 60 25.67 -9.90 -6.31
CA GLU A 60 25.85 -11.29 -6.73
C GLU A 60 25.19 -12.24 -5.72
N VAL A 61 23.90 -12.53 -5.94
CA VAL A 61 23.14 -13.49 -5.12
C VAL A 61 23.21 -14.87 -5.74
N THR A 62 23.79 -15.83 -5.03
CA THR A 62 24.14 -17.15 -5.58
C THR A 62 23.07 -18.22 -5.38
N THR A 63 22.06 -17.96 -4.54
CA THR A 63 20.98 -18.92 -4.30
C THR A 63 19.61 -18.25 -4.38
N PHE A 64 18.64 -18.97 -4.93
CA PHE A 64 17.27 -18.51 -5.06
C PHE A 64 16.64 -18.17 -3.70
N THR A 65 16.90 -18.98 -2.67
CA THR A 65 16.33 -18.74 -1.34
C THR A 65 16.84 -17.45 -0.73
N GLU A 66 18.13 -17.14 -0.92
CA GLU A 66 18.70 -15.88 -0.45
C GLU A 66 18.13 -14.69 -1.23
N LEU A 67 18.00 -14.82 -2.55
CA LEU A 67 17.38 -13.79 -3.38
C LEU A 67 15.97 -13.43 -2.89
N ILE A 68 15.12 -14.43 -2.69
CA ILE A 68 13.74 -14.19 -2.23
C ILE A 68 13.72 -13.60 -0.82
N ARG A 69 14.60 -14.07 0.08
CA ARG A 69 14.70 -13.50 1.44
C ARG A 69 15.08 -12.03 1.40
N THR A 70 16.12 -11.68 0.64
CA THR A 70 16.60 -10.29 0.57
C THR A 70 15.58 -9.37 -0.10
N LEU A 71 14.91 -9.83 -1.16
CA LEU A 71 13.86 -9.04 -1.83
C LEU A 71 12.62 -8.82 -0.95
N THR A 72 12.34 -9.71 0.00
CA THR A 72 11.10 -9.67 0.80
C THR A 72 11.29 -9.23 2.25
N VAL A 73 12.53 -8.97 2.69
CA VAL A 73 12.87 -8.64 4.10
C VAL A 73 12.12 -7.41 4.65
N GLY A 74 11.82 -6.42 3.81
CA GLY A 74 11.10 -5.19 4.18
C GLY A 74 9.61 -5.19 3.81
N ALA A 75 9.10 -6.26 3.21
CA ALA A 75 7.74 -6.31 2.67
C ALA A 75 6.70 -6.47 3.77
N ARG A 76 5.70 -5.58 3.79
CA ARG A 76 4.59 -5.61 4.76
C ARG A 76 3.34 -6.26 4.21
N SER A 77 3.24 -6.35 2.89
CA SER A 77 2.12 -6.94 2.16
C SER A 77 2.61 -7.81 1.01
N ASP A 78 1.73 -8.69 0.51
CA ASP A 78 2.05 -9.47 -0.69
C ASP A 78 2.22 -8.59 -1.94
N VAL A 79 1.64 -7.39 -1.92
CA VAL A 79 1.87 -6.38 -2.96
C VAL A 79 3.31 -5.89 -2.94
N ASP A 80 3.89 -5.65 -1.76
CA ASP A 80 5.30 -5.26 -1.63
C ASP A 80 6.23 -6.37 -2.13
N LYS A 81 5.94 -7.62 -1.76
CA LYS A 81 6.72 -8.78 -2.24
C LYS A 81 6.68 -8.88 -3.76
N ALA A 82 5.48 -8.84 -4.34
CA ALA A 82 5.31 -8.92 -5.79
C ALA A 82 6.04 -7.76 -6.48
N ARG A 83 5.90 -6.53 -5.98
CA ARG A 83 6.57 -5.36 -6.53
C ARG A 83 8.08 -5.48 -6.51
N SER A 84 8.66 -5.90 -5.38
CA SER A 84 10.10 -6.12 -5.23
C SER A 84 10.63 -7.10 -6.27
N ILE A 85 9.95 -8.24 -6.44
CA ILE A 85 10.33 -9.28 -7.39
C ILE A 85 10.22 -8.79 -8.84
N TYR A 86 9.10 -8.18 -9.22
CA TYR A 86 8.92 -7.67 -10.59
C TYR A 86 9.91 -6.56 -10.92
N ARG A 87 10.24 -5.70 -9.95
CA ARG A 87 11.22 -4.62 -10.14
C ARG A 87 12.65 -5.13 -10.20
N TRP A 88 12.96 -6.28 -9.62
CA TRP A 88 14.27 -6.91 -9.75
C TRP A 88 14.47 -7.53 -11.14
N ILE A 89 13.39 -8.02 -11.77
CA ILE A 89 13.43 -8.66 -13.11
C ILE A 89 13.51 -7.63 -14.26
N LEU A 90 12.91 -6.45 -14.08
CA LEU A 90 12.73 -5.41 -15.10
C LEU A 90 13.70 -4.24 -14.92
#